data_AF-A0A7H2BBG9-F1
#
_entry.id   AF-A0A7H2BBG9-F1
#
_cell.length_a   1.000
_cell.length_b   1.000
_cell.length_c   1.000
_cell.angle_alpha   90.00
_cell.angle_beta   90.00
_cell.angle_gamma   90.00
#
_symmetry.space_group_name_H-M   'P 1'
#
loop_
_entity.id
_entity.type
_entity.pdbx_description
1 polymer ?
#
loop_
_entity_poly.entity_id
_entity_poly.type
_entity_poly.pdbx_seq_one_letter_code
_entity_poly.pdbx_strand_id
1 'polypeptide(L)'
;MSNAHAQTEETTCPQEILMQKFIKPLIFQRDWVHRVVVSIKYDAGELENSQSISLDCTVPDFPSWRATNICLSGDGSTELTWAASRTKDDDQVIVPVAMLKKGIINKLDVTFEGKSLSVLTTSQNRSLTFEIIRSSLSRLSLDATQIEQAMADVTCIYEQRPEGSVDQGSADATQNILEIIESSQIIDEERSRTLSDFILLLQTHYLLFVLVPKSCVKKRVILKYKISGDASNKVTDPARKRLFTPLVADYELDLWWNKSNHHVDVSYPTELMISSVVLSSESENFVVERPQVHRYHTNVPAELVDQFLGKKLYFKVVPAVQSLRRWNAWLSILFALGYSAGLFIQICATKNFGLDDASLRSAATVVLLLPALLVSWLARSNEHPFVAAAFSQLRLVFLLQALILYFSSATLVLHVGGWLWTLSWYAIYCAAAVVSIYAAILHWVVLKEKQSRTKHYFSRC
;
A
#
# COMPACT_ATOMS: atom_id res chain seq x y z
N MET A 1 -37.82 -21.61 -65.19
CA MET A 1 -36.49 -21.23 -64.70
C MET A 1 -36.69 -20.42 -63.43
N SER A 2 -36.53 -21.08 -62.27
CA SER A 2 -36.69 -20.49 -60.94
C SER A 2 -35.29 -20.25 -60.39
N ASN A 3 -34.92 -18.98 -60.20
CA ASN A 3 -33.65 -18.60 -59.59
C ASN A 3 -33.80 -18.72 -58.06
N ALA A 4 -33.35 -19.84 -57.51
CA ALA A 4 -33.13 -19.99 -56.08
C ALA A 4 -31.89 -19.17 -55.70
N HIS A 5 -32.10 -18.00 -55.10
CA HIS A 5 -31.05 -17.29 -54.38
C HIS A 5 -30.73 -18.09 -53.11
N ALA A 6 -29.63 -18.85 -53.15
CA ALA A 6 -29.00 -19.37 -51.96
C ALA A 6 -28.44 -18.19 -51.16
N GLN A 7 -29.14 -17.81 -50.08
CA GLN A 7 -28.55 -17.00 -49.03
C GLN A 7 -27.47 -17.87 -48.37
N THR A 8 -26.22 -17.60 -48.69
CA THR A 8 -25.09 -18.01 -47.87
C THR A 8 -25.22 -17.30 -46.53
N GLU A 9 -25.79 -17.98 -45.53
CA GLU A 9 -25.64 -17.59 -44.14
C GLU A 9 -24.15 -17.62 -43.83
N GLU A 10 -23.53 -16.43 -43.73
CA GLU A 10 -22.22 -16.26 -43.12
C GLU A 10 -22.31 -16.85 -41.72
N THR A 11 -21.78 -18.05 -41.57
CA THR A 11 -21.58 -18.73 -40.29
C THR A 11 -20.47 -17.98 -39.57
N THR A 12 -20.85 -16.87 -38.95
CA THR A 12 -19.99 -16.12 -38.03
C THR A 12 -19.44 -17.11 -37.00
N CYS A 13 -18.12 -17.17 -36.90
CA CYS A 13 -17.45 -18.15 -36.06
C CYS A 13 -18.01 -18.04 -34.63
N PRO A 14 -18.43 -19.14 -33.98
CA PRO A 14 -18.98 -19.10 -32.63
C PRO A 14 -18.08 -18.38 -31.62
N GLN A 15 -16.77 -18.36 -31.85
CA GLN A 15 -15.79 -17.59 -31.08
C GLN A 15 -16.02 -16.07 -31.20
N GLU A 16 -16.35 -15.56 -32.38
CA GLU A 16 -16.51 -14.14 -32.66
C GLU A 16 -17.74 -13.54 -31.94
N ILE A 17 -18.86 -14.28 -31.95
CA ILE A 17 -20.09 -13.91 -31.19
C ILE A 17 -19.84 -13.99 -29.68
N LEU A 18 -19.07 -14.99 -29.21
CA LEU A 18 -18.68 -15.12 -27.81
C LEU A 18 -17.81 -13.95 -27.35
N MET A 19 -16.83 -13.55 -28.15
CA MET A 19 -15.93 -12.44 -27.86
C MET A 19 -16.64 -11.09 -27.97
N GLN A 20 -17.63 -10.93 -28.84
CA GLN A 20 -18.48 -9.72 -28.90
C GLN A 20 -19.26 -9.48 -27.60
N LYS A 21 -19.84 -10.53 -27.01
CA LYS A 21 -20.58 -10.43 -25.75
C LYS A 21 -19.69 -10.33 -24.52
N PHE A 22 -18.45 -10.83 -24.59
CA PHE A 22 -17.55 -10.93 -23.45
C PHE A 22 -16.65 -9.69 -23.29
N ILE A 23 -15.99 -9.25 -24.37
CA ILE A 23 -14.99 -8.19 -24.30
C ILE A 23 -15.62 -6.82 -24.06
N LYS A 24 -16.79 -6.56 -24.67
CA LYS A 24 -17.47 -5.27 -24.55
C LYS A 24 -17.81 -4.95 -23.09
N PRO A 25 -18.42 -5.84 -22.29
CA PRO A 25 -18.62 -5.60 -20.85
C PRO A 25 -17.35 -5.69 -20.00
N LEU A 26 -16.33 -6.44 -20.42
CA LEU A 26 -15.09 -6.57 -19.64
C LEU A 26 -14.23 -5.31 -19.63
N ILE A 27 -14.02 -4.73 -20.82
CA ILE A 27 -13.12 -3.57 -21.00
C ILE A 27 -13.92 -2.27 -21.09
N PHE A 28 -15.04 -2.28 -21.83
CA PHE A 28 -15.69 -1.06 -22.33
C PHE A 28 -16.99 -0.70 -21.59
N GLN A 29 -17.68 -1.66 -20.97
CA GLN A 29 -18.94 -1.45 -20.24
C GLN A 29 -18.78 -1.86 -18.78
N ARG A 30 -18.16 -0.97 -17.99
CA ARG A 30 -17.82 -1.15 -16.57
C ARG A 30 -19.01 -0.94 -15.61
N ASP A 31 -20.20 -0.70 -16.16
CA ASP A 31 -21.41 -0.30 -15.44
C ASP A 31 -22.01 -1.43 -14.57
N TRP A 32 -21.41 -2.62 -14.61
CA TRP A 32 -21.82 -3.75 -13.79
C TRP A 32 -21.25 -3.70 -12.37
N VAL A 33 -20.27 -2.82 -12.10
CA VAL A 33 -19.80 -2.51 -10.73
C VAL A 33 -20.45 -1.21 -10.26
N HIS A 34 -21.27 -1.32 -9.21
CA HIS A 34 -22.07 -0.20 -8.69
C HIS A 34 -21.32 0.62 -7.66
N ARG A 35 -20.47 -0.04 -6.86
CA ARG A 35 -19.73 0.58 -5.77
C ARG A 35 -18.49 -0.22 -5.43
N VAL A 36 -17.40 0.48 -5.15
CA VAL A 36 -16.15 -0.09 -4.66
C VAL A 36 -15.93 0.39 -3.23
N VAL A 37 -15.69 -0.54 -2.31
CA VAL A 37 -15.32 -0.23 -0.93
C VAL A 37 -13.91 -0.73 -0.67
N VAL A 38 -12.97 0.19 -0.54
CA VAL A 38 -11.59 -0.07 -0.16
C VAL A 38 -11.46 0.08 1.35
N SER A 39 -10.97 -0.95 2.02
CA SER A 39 -10.60 -0.90 3.44
C SER A 39 -9.11 -1.21 3.59
N ILE A 40 -8.36 -0.25 4.12
CA ILE A 40 -6.92 -0.32 4.36
C ILE A 40 -6.72 -0.36 5.87
N LYS A 41 -6.17 -1.47 6.37
CA LYS A 41 -5.90 -1.65 7.79
C LYS A 41 -4.41 -1.76 8.02
N TYR A 42 -3.90 -0.78 8.74
CA TYR A 42 -2.59 -0.82 9.39
C TYR A 42 -2.85 -1.21 10.86
N ASP A 43 -3.02 -2.51 11.13
CA ASP A 43 -3.32 -2.97 12.48
C ASP A 43 -2.03 -3.04 13.32
N ALA A 44 -2.10 -2.72 14.62
CA ALA A 44 -0.98 -2.90 15.53
C ALA A 44 -0.70 -4.40 15.81
N GLY A 45 -1.74 -5.24 15.71
CA GLY A 45 -1.64 -6.69 15.97
C GLY A 45 -1.10 -7.51 14.80
N GLU A 46 -1.18 -7.00 13.57
CA GLU A 46 -0.66 -7.65 12.38
C GLU A 46 0.59 -6.89 11.91
N LEU A 47 1.75 -7.55 11.85
CA LEU A 47 2.99 -6.95 11.31
C LEU A 47 2.88 -6.62 9.81
N GLU A 48 1.84 -7.12 9.15
CA GLU A 48 1.56 -6.95 7.72
C GLU A 48 0.39 -5.97 7.53
N ASN A 49 0.56 -5.03 6.60
CA ASN A 49 -0.56 -4.23 6.11
C ASN A 49 -1.57 -5.16 5.43
N SER A 50 -2.86 -4.92 5.66
CA SER A 50 -3.91 -5.58 4.89
C SER A 50 -4.79 -4.57 4.16
N GLN A 51 -5.04 -4.88 2.89
CA GLN A 51 -5.98 -4.17 2.05
C GLN A 51 -7.08 -5.13 1.68
N SER A 52 -8.32 -4.69 1.82
CA SER A 52 -9.49 -5.43 1.35
C SER A 52 -10.34 -4.55 0.47
N ILE A 53 -10.81 -5.08 -0.65
CA ILE A 53 -11.67 -4.38 -1.58
C ILE A 53 -12.94 -5.18 -1.72
N SER A 54 -14.08 -4.52 -1.57
CA SER A 54 -15.41 -5.10 -1.78
C SER A 54 -16.06 -4.43 -2.99
N LEU A 55 -16.38 -5.24 -3.99
CA LEU A 55 -17.07 -4.84 -5.21
C LEU A 55 -18.54 -5.20 -5.05
N ASP A 56 -19.40 -4.19 -4.97
CA ASP A 56 -20.85 -4.35 -5.06
C ASP A 56 -21.23 -4.28 -6.54
N CYS A 57 -21.57 -5.43 -7.12
CA CYS A 57 -21.65 -5.59 -8.57
C CYS A 57 -22.80 -6.51 -9.00
N THR A 58 -23.25 -6.37 -10.24
CA THR A 58 -24.17 -7.33 -10.88
C THR A 58 -23.36 -8.16 -11.87
N VAL A 59 -23.09 -9.43 -11.56
CA VAL A 59 -22.22 -10.26 -12.41
C VAL A 59 -22.81 -10.35 -13.83
N PRO A 60 -22.08 -9.95 -14.87
CA PRO A 60 -22.58 -10.03 -16.24
C PRO A 60 -22.82 -11.48 -16.65
N ASP A 61 -23.71 -11.66 -17.63
CA ASP A 61 -23.93 -12.96 -18.29
C ASP A 61 -22.80 -13.22 -19.28
N PHE A 62 -21.61 -13.38 -18.74
CA PHE A 62 -20.48 -13.83 -19.50
C PHE A 62 -20.72 -15.29 -19.92
N PRO A 63 -20.39 -15.68 -21.17
CA PRO A 63 -20.35 -17.10 -21.51
C PRO A 63 -19.53 -17.88 -20.48
N SER A 64 -19.91 -19.12 -20.18
CA SER A 64 -19.11 -20.01 -19.35
C SER A 64 -17.88 -20.47 -20.14
N TRP A 65 -16.69 -20.05 -19.73
CA TRP A 65 -15.42 -20.49 -20.30
C TRP A 65 -14.91 -21.66 -19.49
N ARG A 66 -14.52 -22.74 -20.19
CA ARG A 66 -13.73 -23.81 -19.59
C ARG A 66 -12.36 -23.78 -20.25
N ALA A 67 -11.29 -23.91 -19.46
CA ALA A 67 -10.00 -24.33 -20.01
C ALA A 67 -10.18 -25.79 -20.43
N THR A 68 -10.56 -26.02 -21.69
CA THR A 68 -11.00 -27.34 -22.13
C THR A 68 -9.85 -28.26 -22.46
N ASN A 69 -8.69 -27.76 -22.84
CA ASN A 69 -7.52 -28.59 -23.10
C ASN A 69 -6.22 -27.81 -22.83
N ILE A 70 -5.30 -28.45 -22.10
CA ILE A 70 -3.88 -28.16 -22.18
C ILE A 70 -3.38 -29.07 -23.31
N CYS A 71 -3.30 -28.53 -24.53
CA CYS A 71 -2.62 -29.24 -25.60
C CYS A 71 -1.13 -28.99 -25.39
N LEU A 72 -0.36 -30.05 -25.09
CA LEU A 72 1.08 -30.01 -25.31
C LEU A 72 1.27 -30.01 -26.82
N SER A 73 1.63 -28.88 -27.40
CA SER A 73 2.12 -28.88 -28.78
C SER A 73 3.41 -29.70 -28.84
N GLY A 74 3.71 -30.26 -30.00
CA GLY A 74 4.86 -31.18 -30.19
C GLY A 74 6.23 -30.59 -29.87
N ASP A 75 6.32 -29.27 -29.62
CA ASP A 75 7.51 -28.55 -29.17
C ASP A 75 7.64 -28.44 -27.64
N GLY A 76 6.68 -28.98 -26.88
CA GLY A 76 6.65 -28.91 -25.41
C GLY A 76 6.04 -27.63 -24.85
N SER A 77 5.52 -26.73 -25.70
CA SER A 77 4.73 -25.59 -25.21
C SER A 77 3.30 -26.04 -24.86
N THR A 78 2.79 -25.56 -23.72
CA THR A 78 1.40 -25.80 -23.32
C THR A 78 0.53 -24.70 -23.89
N GLU A 79 -0.20 -24.99 -24.97
CA GLU A 79 -1.27 -24.12 -25.45
C GLU A 79 -2.55 -24.39 -24.66
N LEU A 80 -2.94 -23.39 -23.85
CA LEU A 80 -4.25 -23.36 -23.21
C LEU A 80 -5.27 -22.90 -24.24
N THR A 81 -6.09 -23.84 -24.72
CA THR A 81 -7.22 -23.51 -25.59
C THR A 81 -8.49 -23.38 -24.76
N TRP A 82 -9.09 -22.19 -24.82
CA TRP A 82 -10.38 -21.92 -24.21
C TRP A 82 -11.49 -22.29 -25.18
N ALA A 83 -12.36 -23.23 -24.80
CA ALA A 83 -13.59 -23.48 -25.53
C ALA A 83 -14.80 -23.15 -24.67
N ALA A 84 -15.82 -22.60 -25.32
CA ALA A 84 -17.14 -22.46 -24.73
C ALA A 84 -17.73 -23.85 -24.48
N SER A 85 -17.69 -24.32 -23.24
CA SER A 85 -18.30 -25.59 -22.86
C SER A 85 -19.79 -25.37 -22.61
N ARG A 86 -20.63 -26.20 -23.24
CA ARG A 86 -22.10 -26.22 -23.07
C ARG A 86 -22.57 -27.33 -22.12
N THR A 87 -21.67 -28.01 -21.41
CA THR A 87 -22.06 -29.10 -20.51
C THR A 87 -22.78 -28.59 -19.27
N LYS A 88 -23.76 -29.37 -18.78
CA LYS A 88 -24.64 -29.05 -17.64
C LYS A 88 -23.91 -28.85 -16.30
N ASP A 89 -22.64 -29.28 -16.20
CA ASP A 89 -21.83 -29.22 -14.97
C ASP A 89 -20.95 -27.97 -14.84
N ASP A 90 -20.99 -27.03 -15.80
CA ASP A 90 -20.21 -25.79 -15.70
C ASP A 90 -20.99 -24.72 -14.93
N ASP A 91 -20.89 -24.84 -13.60
CA ASP A 91 -21.56 -24.00 -12.62
C ASP A 91 -20.73 -22.75 -12.24
N GLN A 92 -19.76 -22.36 -13.07
CA GLN A 92 -18.86 -21.23 -12.83
C GLN A 92 -18.66 -20.34 -14.07
N VAL A 93 -18.33 -19.08 -13.83
CA VAL A 93 -18.13 -18.03 -14.84
C VAL A 93 -16.88 -17.23 -14.48
N ILE A 94 -16.06 -16.88 -15.49
CA ILE A 94 -14.87 -16.06 -15.31
C ILE A 94 -15.27 -14.58 -15.24
N VAL A 95 -14.81 -13.88 -14.21
CA VAL A 95 -15.10 -12.46 -13.99
C VAL A 95 -13.79 -11.72 -13.69
N PRO A 96 -13.46 -10.61 -14.38
CA PRO A 96 -12.37 -9.75 -13.94
C PRO A 96 -12.79 -9.00 -12.68
N VAL A 97 -11.93 -8.95 -11.67
CA VAL A 97 -12.26 -8.31 -10.39
C VAL A 97 -11.33 -7.17 -10.02
N ALA A 98 -10.12 -7.11 -10.55
CA ALA A 98 -9.20 -6.03 -10.21
C ALA A 98 -8.09 -5.88 -11.25
N MET A 99 -7.53 -4.67 -11.32
CA MET A 99 -6.20 -4.45 -11.88
C MET A 99 -5.21 -4.40 -10.72
N LEU A 100 -4.40 -5.45 -10.57
CA LEU A 100 -3.42 -5.54 -9.49
C LEU A 100 -2.07 -5.02 -9.96
N LYS A 101 -1.45 -4.15 -9.17
CA LYS A 101 -0.10 -3.67 -9.45
C LYS A 101 0.87 -4.84 -9.58
N LYS A 102 1.74 -4.82 -10.60
CA LYS A 102 2.81 -5.81 -10.75
C LYS A 102 3.72 -5.69 -9.53
N GLY A 103 3.85 -6.80 -8.80
CA GLY A 103 4.53 -6.81 -7.51
C GLY A 103 4.57 -8.20 -6.92
N ILE A 104 5.30 -8.34 -5.84
CA ILE A 104 5.23 -9.55 -5.01
C ILE A 104 3.93 -9.46 -4.20
N ILE A 105 2.96 -10.30 -4.54
CA ILE A 105 1.71 -10.44 -3.78
C ILE A 105 1.86 -11.65 -2.87
N ASN A 106 2.07 -11.41 -1.57
CA ASN A 106 2.34 -12.49 -0.60
C ASN A 106 1.09 -13.33 -0.31
N LYS A 107 -0.07 -12.68 -0.16
CA LYS A 107 -1.35 -13.34 0.09
C LYS A 107 -2.45 -12.63 -0.68
N LEU A 108 -3.14 -13.37 -1.55
CA LEU A 108 -4.35 -12.94 -2.24
C LEU A 108 -5.46 -13.94 -1.91
N ASP A 109 -6.56 -13.44 -1.38
CA ASP A 109 -7.77 -14.24 -1.15
C ASP A 109 -8.96 -13.50 -1.74
N VAL A 110 -9.83 -14.22 -2.46
CA VAL A 110 -11.06 -13.67 -3.04
C VAL A 110 -12.21 -14.45 -2.45
N THR A 111 -13.21 -13.77 -1.91
CA THR A 111 -14.36 -14.38 -1.26
C THR A 111 -15.69 -13.87 -1.81
N PHE A 112 -16.68 -14.75 -1.79
CA PHE A 112 -18.08 -14.47 -2.04
C PHE A 112 -18.90 -15.16 -0.95
N GLU A 113 -19.77 -14.41 -0.27
CA GLU A 113 -20.56 -14.91 0.88
C GLU A 113 -19.69 -15.60 1.97
N GLY A 114 -18.46 -15.12 2.15
CA GLY A 114 -17.51 -15.67 3.12
C GLY A 114 -16.82 -16.96 2.68
N LYS A 115 -17.09 -17.47 1.47
CA LYS A 115 -16.40 -18.63 0.89
C LYS A 115 -15.32 -18.15 -0.09
N SER A 116 -14.13 -18.74 -0.03
CA SER A 116 -13.07 -18.45 -0.99
C SER A 116 -13.46 -18.92 -2.39
N LEU A 117 -13.14 -18.09 -3.38
CA LEU A 117 -13.29 -18.34 -4.80
C LEU A 117 -11.95 -18.75 -5.41
N SER A 118 -12.00 -19.54 -6.47
CA SER A 118 -10.81 -19.90 -7.22
C SER A 118 -10.33 -18.72 -8.06
N VAL A 119 -9.05 -18.38 -7.88
CA VAL A 119 -8.33 -17.39 -8.69
C VAL A 119 -7.66 -18.11 -9.85
N LEU A 120 -7.69 -17.53 -11.05
CA LEU A 120 -6.97 -18.09 -12.18
C LEU A 120 -5.45 -17.99 -11.98
N THR A 121 -4.72 -19.00 -12.48
CA THR A 121 -3.26 -19.01 -12.46
C THR A 121 -2.67 -17.91 -13.36
N THR A 122 -1.40 -17.57 -13.18
CA THR A 122 -0.71 -16.57 -14.00
C THR A 122 -0.77 -16.87 -15.50
N SER A 123 -0.60 -18.14 -15.90
CA SER A 123 -0.68 -18.55 -17.31
C SER A 123 -2.10 -18.39 -17.87
N GLN A 124 -3.12 -18.73 -17.08
CA GLN A 124 -4.52 -18.55 -17.46
C GLN A 124 -4.91 -17.08 -17.58
N ASN A 125 -4.52 -16.24 -16.61
CA ASN A 125 -4.73 -14.79 -16.65
C ASN A 125 -4.05 -14.17 -17.88
N ARG A 126 -2.80 -14.57 -18.17
CA ARG A 126 -2.05 -14.11 -19.35
C ARG A 126 -2.78 -14.45 -20.64
N SER A 127 -3.10 -15.73 -20.84
CA SER A 127 -3.77 -16.20 -22.05
C SER A 127 -5.10 -15.46 -22.26
N LEU A 128 -5.93 -15.32 -21.22
CA LEU A 128 -7.20 -14.63 -21.34
C LEU A 128 -7.02 -13.13 -21.62
N THR A 129 -6.05 -12.48 -20.96
CA THR A 129 -5.71 -11.06 -21.22
C THR A 129 -5.28 -10.86 -22.66
N PHE A 130 -4.45 -11.76 -23.21
CA PHE A 130 -3.97 -11.65 -24.59
C PHE A 130 -5.10 -11.82 -25.60
N GLU A 131 -6.00 -12.78 -25.39
CA GLU A 131 -7.18 -12.97 -26.23
C GLU A 131 -8.08 -11.72 -26.23
N ILE A 132 -8.29 -11.14 -25.05
CA ILE A 132 -9.06 -9.90 -24.89
C ILE A 132 -8.43 -8.75 -25.69
N ILE A 133 -7.12 -8.58 -25.64
CA ILE A 133 -6.41 -7.51 -26.37
C ILE A 133 -6.45 -7.77 -27.87
N ARG A 134 -6.11 -8.99 -28.31
CA ARG A 134 -6.11 -9.40 -29.72
C ARG A 134 -7.47 -9.14 -30.36
N SER A 135 -8.56 -9.54 -29.71
CA SER A 135 -9.92 -9.32 -30.22
C SER A 135 -10.41 -7.88 -30.08
N SER A 136 -9.79 -7.06 -29.22
CA SER A 136 -10.02 -5.62 -29.21
C SER A 136 -9.32 -4.95 -30.40
N LEU A 137 -8.07 -5.31 -30.69
CA LEU A 137 -7.30 -4.82 -31.83
C LEU A 137 -7.92 -5.21 -33.17
N SER A 138 -8.42 -6.45 -33.31
CA SER A 138 -9.06 -6.91 -34.55
C SER A 138 -10.32 -6.13 -34.94
N ARG A 139 -10.87 -5.32 -34.02
CA ARG A 139 -12.03 -4.45 -34.27
C ARG A 139 -11.66 -3.05 -34.71
N LEU A 140 -10.38 -2.69 -34.66
CA LEU A 140 -9.88 -1.38 -35.09
C LEU A 140 -9.56 -1.32 -36.59
N SER A 141 -10.11 -2.23 -37.40
CA SER A 141 -9.81 -2.33 -38.84
C SER A 141 -8.30 -2.46 -39.15
N LEU A 142 -7.54 -3.01 -38.20
CA LEU A 142 -6.11 -3.30 -38.36
C LEU A 142 -5.91 -4.54 -39.22
N ASP A 143 -4.83 -4.56 -40.00
CA ASP A 143 -4.46 -5.77 -40.72
C ASP A 143 -3.86 -6.83 -39.79
N ALA A 144 -3.80 -8.08 -40.26
CA ALA A 144 -3.27 -9.19 -39.46
C ALA A 144 -1.81 -8.97 -39.03
N THR A 145 -1.00 -8.29 -39.84
CA THR A 145 0.41 -8.04 -39.52
C THR A 145 0.58 -7.04 -38.39
N GLN A 146 -0.21 -5.98 -38.36
CA GLN A 146 -0.25 -4.98 -37.30
C GLN A 146 -0.73 -5.61 -35.98
N ILE A 147 -1.74 -6.49 -36.04
CA ILE A 147 -2.23 -7.20 -34.86
C ILE A 147 -1.12 -8.10 -34.28
N GLU A 148 -0.44 -8.90 -35.11
CA GLU A 148 0.64 -9.76 -34.63
C GLU A 148 1.82 -8.96 -34.06
N GLN A 149 2.17 -7.83 -34.68
CA GLN A 149 3.19 -6.92 -34.17
C GLN A 149 2.78 -6.35 -32.79
N ALA A 150 1.56 -5.84 -32.66
CA ALA A 150 1.04 -5.33 -31.40
C ALA A 150 1.00 -6.44 -30.32
N MET A 151 0.66 -7.68 -30.67
CA MET A 151 0.64 -8.79 -29.72
C MET A 151 2.05 -9.23 -29.25
N ALA A 152 3.08 -9.07 -30.09
CA ALA A 152 4.46 -9.25 -29.69
C ALA A 152 4.86 -8.18 -28.65
N ASP A 153 4.48 -6.93 -28.88
CA ASP A 153 4.72 -5.81 -27.94
C ASP A 153 3.93 -6.00 -26.63
N VAL A 154 2.67 -6.46 -26.69
CA VAL A 154 1.86 -6.82 -25.51
C VAL A 154 2.55 -7.89 -24.67
N THR A 155 3.19 -8.86 -25.32
CA THR A 155 3.93 -9.91 -24.63
C THR A 155 5.12 -9.34 -23.86
N CYS A 156 5.88 -8.44 -24.47
CA CYS A 156 6.97 -7.71 -23.83
C CYS A 156 6.48 -6.95 -22.58
N ILE A 157 5.38 -6.20 -22.72
CA ILE A 157 4.77 -5.43 -21.62
C ILE A 157 4.34 -6.36 -20.48
N TYR A 158 3.65 -7.46 -20.78
CA TYR A 158 3.10 -8.35 -19.78
C TYR A 158 4.20 -9.09 -18.99
N GLU A 159 5.27 -9.54 -19.65
CA GLU A 159 6.36 -10.29 -19.03
C GLU A 159 7.31 -9.43 -18.17
N GLN A 160 7.17 -8.10 -18.23
CA GLN A 160 8.02 -7.19 -17.46
C GLN A 160 7.93 -7.48 -15.95
N ARG A 161 9.09 -7.67 -15.31
CA ARG A 161 9.19 -7.91 -13.87
C ARG A 161 8.92 -6.64 -13.06
N PRO A 162 8.39 -6.79 -11.83
CA PRO A 162 7.91 -5.69 -10.99
C PRO A 162 8.99 -4.80 -10.34
N GLU A 163 10.26 -4.86 -10.77
CA GLU A 163 11.35 -4.12 -10.12
C GLU A 163 11.39 -2.64 -10.54
N GLY A 164 10.41 -1.88 -10.05
CA GLY A 164 10.58 -0.49 -9.65
C GLY A 164 10.52 0.59 -10.72
N SER A 165 10.72 0.27 -12.00
CA SER A 165 10.56 1.22 -13.10
C SER A 165 10.08 0.52 -14.36
N VAL A 166 9.25 1.19 -15.16
CA VAL A 166 8.94 0.77 -16.53
C VAL A 166 10.29 0.71 -17.28
N ASP A 167 10.67 -0.47 -17.74
CA ASP A 167 11.87 -0.65 -18.55
C ASP A 167 11.66 0.10 -19.87
N GLN A 168 12.72 0.68 -20.43
CA GLN A 168 12.67 1.41 -21.69
C GLN A 168 12.03 0.56 -22.79
N GLY A 169 12.33 -0.75 -22.83
CA GLY A 169 11.72 -1.66 -23.79
C GLY A 169 10.19 -1.82 -23.64
N SER A 170 9.66 -1.79 -22.41
CA SER A 170 8.20 -1.83 -22.21
C SER A 170 7.55 -0.48 -22.54
N ALA A 171 8.24 0.63 -22.30
CA ALA A 171 7.77 1.96 -22.67
C ALA A 171 7.68 2.08 -24.20
N ASP A 172 8.75 1.68 -24.90
CA ASP A 172 8.81 1.68 -26.36
C ASP A 172 7.75 0.75 -26.98
N ALA A 173 7.60 -0.48 -26.45
CA ALA A 173 6.56 -1.41 -26.89
C ALA A 173 5.14 -0.84 -26.70
N THR A 174 4.92 -0.12 -25.61
CA THR A 174 3.62 0.54 -25.36
C THR A 174 3.38 1.66 -26.36
N GLN A 175 4.38 2.50 -26.59
CA GLN A 175 4.28 3.59 -27.55
C GLN A 175 3.98 3.06 -28.96
N ASN A 176 4.63 1.97 -29.38
CA ASN A 176 4.35 1.32 -30.66
C ASN A 176 2.88 0.87 -30.79
N ILE A 177 2.33 0.24 -29.74
CA ILE A 177 0.92 -0.18 -29.75
C ILE A 177 -0.01 1.03 -29.83
N LEU A 178 0.29 2.11 -29.08
CA LEU A 178 -0.50 3.33 -29.12
C LEU A 178 -0.49 3.96 -30.52
N GLU A 179 0.66 4.00 -31.19
CA GLU A 179 0.78 4.48 -32.58
C GLU A 179 0.01 3.60 -33.57
N ILE A 180 0.00 2.28 -33.40
CA ILE A 180 -0.82 1.36 -34.20
C ILE A 180 -2.32 1.65 -33.98
N ILE A 181 -2.74 1.86 -32.73
CA ILE A 181 -4.13 2.18 -32.39
C ILE A 181 -4.54 3.54 -32.98
N GLU A 182 -3.69 4.56 -32.88
CA GLU A 182 -3.93 5.91 -33.39
C GLU A 182 -3.94 5.99 -34.92
N SER A 183 -3.10 5.20 -35.59
CA SER A 183 -3.02 5.15 -37.06
C SER A 183 -4.14 4.32 -37.71
N SER A 184 -4.90 3.56 -36.91
CA SER A 184 -6.07 2.82 -37.39
C SER A 184 -7.15 3.77 -37.93
N GLN A 185 -7.87 3.40 -39.00
CA GLN A 185 -9.01 4.20 -39.48
C GLN A 185 -10.13 4.11 -38.43
N ILE A 186 -10.18 5.12 -37.55
CA ILE A 186 -10.99 5.10 -36.33
C ILE A 186 -12.49 5.11 -36.67
N ILE A 187 -13.15 3.96 -36.49
CA ILE A 187 -14.62 3.85 -36.55
C ILE A 187 -15.25 4.18 -35.17
N ASP A 188 -14.50 4.01 -34.07
CA ASP A 188 -14.99 4.16 -32.69
C ASP A 188 -13.89 4.74 -31.76
N GLU A 189 -13.90 6.06 -31.58
CA GLU A 189 -12.90 6.82 -30.80
C GLU A 189 -12.90 6.42 -29.31
N GLU A 190 -14.08 6.16 -28.73
CA GLU A 190 -14.19 5.76 -27.32
C GLU A 190 -13.52 4.40 -27.07
N ARG A 191 -13.66 3.46 -28.00
CA ARG A 191 -12.98 2.16 -27.91
C ARG A 191 -11.47 2.29 -28.05
N SER A 192 -11.01 3.05 -29.03
CA SER A 192 -9.57 3.30 -29.23
C SER A 192 -8.95 3.84 -27.94
N ARG A 193 -9.56 4.89 -27.36
CA ARG A 193 -9.14 5.47 -26.09
C ARG A 193 -9.14 4.47 -24.93
N THR A 194 -10.22 3.70 -24.77
CA THR A 194 -10.32 2.72 -23.68
C THR A 194 -9.27 1.60 -23.81
N LEU A 195 -8.97 1.17 -25.03
CA LEU A 195 -7.93 0.17 -25.28
C LEU A 195 -6.55 0.75 -24.97
N SER A 196 -6.26 1.98 -25.42
CA SER A 196 -5.02 2.69 -25.09
C SER A 196 -4.82 2.82 -23.58
N ASP A 197 -5.85 3.24 -22.84
CA ASP A 197 -5.81 3.33 -21.38
C ASP A 197 -5.54 1.96 -20.74
N PHE A 198 -6.12 0.88 -21.28
CA PHE A 198 -5.86 -0.48 -20.79
C PHE A 198 -4.42 -0.93 -21.04
N ILE A 199 -3.87 -0.67 -22.23
CA ILE A 199 -2.47 -1.00 -22.57
C ILE A 199 -1.50 -0.22 -21.67
N LEU A 200 -1.75 1.06 -21.42
CA LEU A 200 -0.98 1.87 -20.48
C LEU A 200 -1.02 1.29 -19.06
N LEU A 201 -2.20 0.89 -18.57
CA LEU A 201 -2.33 0.25 -17.25
C LEU A 201 -1.59 -1.09 -17.18
N LEU A 202 -1.59 -1.87 -18.26
CA LEU A 202 -0.90 -3.17 -18.32
C LEU A 202 0.62 -3.07 -18.18
N GLN A 203 1.23 -1.90 -18.36
CA GLN A 203 2.65 -1.70 -18.01
C GLN A 203 2.91 -1.97 -16.53
N THR A 204 2.02 -1.45 -15.67
CA THR A 204 2.21 -1.41 -14.22
C THR A 204 1.28 -2.35 -13.47
N HIS A 205 0.29 -2.95 -14.13
CA HIS A 205 -0.73 -3.80 -13.52
C HIS A 205 -0.97 -5.09 -14.31
N TYR A 206 -1.57 -6.08 -13.66
CA TYR A 206 -2.14 -7.30 -14.24
C TYR A 206 -3.65 -7.36 -13.97
N LEU A 207 -4.41 -7.88 -14.93
CA LEU A 207 -5.84 -8.11 -14.76
C LEU A 207 -6.06 -9.42 -13.97
N LEU A 208 -6.75 -9.32 -12.83
CA LEU A 208 -7.12 -10.44 -11.97
C LEU A 208 -8.46 -11.03 -12.38
N PHE A 209 -8.48 -12.32 -12.71
CA PHE A 209 -9.69 -13.08 -12.98
C PHE A 209 -10.01 -14.10 -11.90
N VAL A 210 -11.30 -14.28 -11.64
CA VAL A 210 -11.82 -15.22 -10.64
C VAL A 210 -12.98 -16.04 -11.21
N LEU A 211 -13.13 -17.25 -10.69
CA LEU A 211 -14.24 -18.15 -11.00
C LEU A 211 -15.38 -17.92 -10.01
N VAL A 212 -16.50 -17.38 -10.50
CA VAL A 212 -17.70 -17.09 -9.71
C VAL A 212 -18.78 -18.12 -10.03
N PRO A 213 -19.56 -18.61 -9.05
CA PRO A 213 -20.69 -19.49 -9.33
C PRO A 213 -21.68 -18.87 -10.33
N LYS A 214 -22.18 -19.66 -11.27
CA LYS A 214 -23.16 -19.25 -12.28
C LYS A 214 -24.47 -18.77 -11.65
N SER A 215 -24.77 -19.23 -10.43
CA SER A 215 -25.87 -18.74 -9.61
C SER A 215 -25.81 -17.24 -9.31
N CYS A 216 -24.65 -16.60 -9.46
CA CYS A 216 -24.43 -15.16 -9.24
C CYS A 216 -24.69 -14.31 -10.50
N VAL A 217 -24.76 -14.92 -11.68
CA VAL A 217 -24.98 -14.22 -12.95
C VAL A 217 -26.30 -13.45 -12.93
N LYS A 218 -26.28 -12.20 -13.40
CA LYS A 218 -27.39 -11.23 -13.38
C LYS A 218 -27.94 -10.93 -11.98
N LYS A 219 -27.26 -11.34 -10.92
CA LYS A 219 -27.61 -11.00 -9.54
C LYS A 219 -26.63 -9.97 -8.99
N ARG A 220 -27.16 -9.08 -8.16
CA ARG A 220 -26.35 -8.17 -7.36
C ARG A 220 -25.67 -8.95 -6.23
N VAL A 221 -24.35 -8.92 -6.19
CA VAL A 221 -23.51 -9.65 -5.24
C VAL A 221 -22.40 -8.75 -4.73
N ILE A 222 -21.73 -9.19 -3.64
CA ILE A 222 -20.52 -8.56 -3.14
C ILE A 222 -19.36 -9.53 -3.31
N LEU A 223 -18.45 -9.21 -4.22
CA LEU A 223 -17.17 -9.90 -4.35
C LEU A 223 -16.13 -9.17 -3.51
N LYS A 224 -15.39 -9.88 -2.66
CA LYS A 224 -14.34 -9.29 -1.84
C LYS A 224 -13.01 -9.87 -2.21
N TYR A 225 -11.97 -9.07 -2.32
CA TYR A 225 -10.60 -9.57 -2.35
C TYR A 225 -9.75 -8.91 -1.29
N LYS A 226 -8.86 -9.68 -0.68
CA LYS A 226 -7.92 -9.24 0.34
C LYS A 226 -6.51 -9.47 -0.16
N ILE A 227 -5.68 -8.44 -0.08
CA ILE A 227 -4.26 -8.46 -0.37
C ILE A 227 -3.54 -8.20 0.95
N SER A 228 -2.63 -9.09 1.34
CA SER A 228 -1.80 -8.90 2.53
C SER A 228 -0.33 -8.91 2.13
N GLY A 229 0.45 -8.04 2.79
CA GLY A 229 1.89 -7.99 2.62
C GLY A 229 2.38 -7.21 1.40
N ASP A 230 1.51 -6.46 0.71
CA ASP A 230 2.00 -5.51 -0.30
C ASP A 230 2.73 -4.35 0.40
N ALA A 231 4.04 -4.32 0.17
CA ALA A 231 4.98 -3.33 0.66
C ALA A 231 4.89 -2.01 -0.14
N SER A 232 3.91 -1.87 -1.04
CA SER A 232 3.75 -0.68 -1.90
C SER A 232 3.32 0.58 -1.15
N ASN A 233 2.82 0.48 0.09
CA ASN A 233 2.73 1.62 1.02
C ASN A 233 4.12 1.92 1.60
N LYS A 234 5.08 2.18 0.71
CA LYS A 234 6.39 2.69 1.08
C LYS A 234 6.14 3.99 1.83
N VAL A 235 6.68 4.11 3.03
CA VAL A 235 6.81 5.41 3.70
C VAL A 235 7.71 6.26 2.79
N THR A 236 7.07 7.00 1.87
CA THR A 236 7.69 7.77 0.80
C THR A 236 8.12 9.11 1.38
N ASP A 237 9.25 9.13 2.10
CA ASP A 237 9.96 10.38 2.31
C ASP A 237 11.47 10.22 2.47
N PRO A 238 12.29 10.58 1.47
CA PRO A 238 13.74 10.71 1.62
C PRO A 238 14.13 11.87 2.57
N ALA A 239 13.21 12.78 2.90
CA ALA A 239 13.41 13.86 3.87
C ALA A 239 13.19 13.43 5.34
N ARG A 240 13.40 12.14 5.66
CA ARG A 240 13.50 11.56 7.02
C ARG A 240 14.46 12.29 7.98
N LYS A 241 15.21 13.28 7.49
CA LYS A 241 16.14 14.11 8.28
C LYS A 241 15.45 15.25 9.04
N ARG A 242 14.19 15.59 8.77
CA ARG A 242 13.47 16.64 9.52
C ARG A 242 12.74 16.07 10.75
N LEU A 243 12.77 16.80 11.85
CA LEU A 243 12.08 16.43 13.08
C LEU A 243 10.56 16.50 12.85
N PHE A 244 9.84 15.40 13.12
CA PHE A 244 8.38 15.30 12.97
C PHE A 244 7.81 15.62 11.59
N THR A 245 8.47 15.26 10.49
CA THR A 245 7.77 15.21 9.20
C THR A 245 6.60 14.23 9.31
N PRO A 246 5.36 14.64 8.96
CA PRO A 246 4.23 13.73 8.97
C PRO A 246 4.54 12.57 8.04
N LEU A 247 4.29 11.34 8.50
CA LEU A 247 4.41 10.17 7.65
C LEU A 247 3.35 10.29 6.57
N VAL A 248 3.75 10.17 5.31
CA VAL A 248 2.82 10.11 4.20
C VAL A 248 2.69 8.66 3.80
N ALA A 249 1.47 8.14 3.89
CA ALA A 249 1.10 6.90 3.23
C ALA A 249 0.36 7.28 1.96
N ASP A 250 0.85 6.83 0.81
CA ASP A 250 0.14 6.96 -0.45
C ASP A 250 -0.65 5.69 -0.74
N TYR A 251 -1.88 5.88 -1.19
CA TYR A 251 -2.72 4.82 -1.71
C TYR A 251 -3.12 5.16 -3.13
N GLU A 252 -2.75 4.30 -4.07
CA GLU A 252 -3.16 4.40 -5.46
C GLU A 252 -4.60 3.88 -5.57
N LEU A 253 -5.52 4.73 -6.03
CA LEU A 253 -6.90 4.30 -6.27
C LEU A 253 -6.90 3.27 -7.41
N ASP A 254 -7.62 2.17 -7.26
CA ASP A 254 -7.87 1.27 -8.39
C ASP A 254 -8.85 1.96 -9.34
N LEU A 255 -8.29 2.53 -10.41
CA LEU A 255 -8.99 3.32 -11.42
C LEU A 255 -9.72 2.46 -12.45
N TRP A 256 -9.56 1.13 -12.40
CA TRP A 256 -10.27 0.24 -13.32
C TRP A 256 -11.80 0.39 -13.19
N TRP A 257 -12.29 0.79 -12.02
CA TRP A 257 -13.71 0.98 -11.72
C TRP A 257 -14.14 2.45 -11.67
N ASN A 258 -13.51 3.31 -12.48
CA ASN A 258 -13.68 4.77 -12.51
C ASN A 258 -15.12 5.31 -12.50
N LYS A 259 -16.09 4.61 -13.09
CA LYS A 259 -17.52 5.00 -13.08
C LYS A 259 -18.28 4.69 -11.78
N SER A 260 -17.65 4.04 -10.81
CA SER A 260 -18.28 3.63 -9.56
C SER A 260 -17.92 4.58 -8.41
N ASN A 261 -18.77 4.64 -7.38
CA ASN A 261 -18.44 5.38 -6.17
C ASN A 261 -17.41 4.61 -5.33
N HIS A 262 -16.29 5.26 -4.98
CA HIS A 262 -15.24 4.67 -4.16
C HIS A 262 -15.38 5.11 -2.71
N HIS A 263 -15.72 4.16 -1.85
CA HIS A 263 -15.65 4.35 -0.40
C HIS A 263 -14.29 3.89 0.10
N VAL A 264 -13.54 4.78 0.73
CA VAL A 264 -12.23 4.47 1.28
C VAL A 264 -12.29 4.54 2.80
N ASP A 265 -12.03 3.42 3.46
CA ASP A 265 -11.96 3.26 4.92
C ASP A 265 -10.55 2.91 5.33
N VAL A 266 -9.84 3.86 5.93
CA VAL A 266 -8.45 3.67 6.36
C VAL A 266 -8.37 3.70 7.88
N SER A 267 -7.74 2.69 8.48
CA SER A 267 -7.48 2.63 9.91
C SER A 267 -6.00 2.48 10.20
N TYR A 268 -5.48 3.33 11.09
CA TYR A 268 -4.12 3.27 11.61
C TYR A 268 -4.06 2.70 13.03
N PRO A 269 -2.87 2.26 13.49
CA PRO A 269 -2.65 1.90 14.88
C PRO A 269 -3.05 3.05 15.82
N THR A 270 -3.48 2.72 17.04
CA THR A 270 -4.00 3.71 17.99
C THR A 270 -2.97 4.76 18.41
N GLU A 271 -1.70 4.51 18.17
CA GLU A 271 -0.58 5.41 18.40
C GLU A 271 -0.44 6.47 17.32
N LEU A 272 -1.16 6.35 16.21
CA LEU A 272 -1.11 7.22 15.05
C LEU A 272 -2.49 7.78 14.73
N MET A 273 -2.55 9.01 14.26
CA MET A 273 -3.77 9.67 13.80
C MET A 273 -3.58 10.20 12.38
N ILE A 274 -4.63 10.10 11.58
CA ILE A 274 -4.68 10.79 10.29
C ILE A 274 -4.83 12.27 10.61
N SER A 275 -4.00 13.12 10.01
CA SER A 275 -4.04 14.58 10.17
C SER A 275 -4.59 15.29 8.94
N SER A 276 -4.39 14.71 7.76
CA SER A 276 -4.97 15.22 6.52
C SER A 276 -5.04 14.14 5.46
N VAL A 277 -6.05 14.22 4.62
CA VAL A 277 -6.21 13.41 3.41
C VAL A 277 -6.09 14.34 2.21
N VAL A 278 -5.17 14.03 1.31
CA VAL A 278 -4.91 14.79 0.09
C VAL A 278 -5.11 13.88 -1.10
N LEU A 279 -6.05 14.21 -1.97
CA LEU A 279 -6.17 13.58 -3.27
C LEU A 279 -5.23 14.32 -4.22
N SER A 280 -4.28 13.63 -4.81
CA SER A 280 -3.29 14.25 -5.67
C SER A 280 -3.23 13.53 -7.01
N SER A 281 -3.15 14.37 -8.04
CA SER A 281 -2.90 14.04 -9.43
C SER A 281 -1.51 14.57 -9.81
N GLU A 282 -0.97 14.15 -10.95
CA GLU A 282 0.33 14.61 -11.45
C GLU A 282 0.45 16.14 -11.52
N SER A 283 -0.65 16.84 -11.78
CA SER A 283 -0.70 18.29 -11.93
C SER A 283 -1.22 19.06 -10.71
N GLU A 284 -2.04 18.44 -9.84
CA GLU A 284 -2.82 19.16 -8.83
C GLU A 284 -3.01 18.38 -7.52
N ASN A 285 -2.94 19.11 -6.41
CA ASN A 285 -3.14 18.57 -5.06
C ASN A 285 -4.42 19.15 -4.44
N PHE A 286 -5.40 18.30 -4.21
CA PHE A 286 -6.66 18.65 -3.56
C PHE A 286 -6.65 18.16 -2.12
N VAL A 287 -6.69 19.10 -1.17
CA VAL A 287 -6.88 18.74 0.24
C VAL A 287 -8.35 18.35 0.41
N VAL A 288 -8.62 17.05 0.58
CA VAL A 288 -9.97 16.52 0.76
C VAL A 288 -10.45 16.91 2.15
N GLU A 289 -9.74 16.48 3.18
CA GLU A 289 -10.13 16.74 4.57
C GLU A 289 -8.94 16.80 5.53
N ARG A 290 -9.16 17.36 6.72
CA ARG A 290 -8.20 17.36 7.84
C ARG A 290 -8.80 16.64 9.06
N PRO A 291 -9.11 15.34 8.92
CA PRO A 291 -9.66 14.60 10.04
C PRO A 291 -8.59 14.46 11.13
N GLN A 292 -8.99 14.26 12.38
CA GLN A 292 -8.09 13.98 13.51
C GLN A 292 -8.51 12.68 14.18
N VAL A 293 -8.46 11.60 13.41
CA VAL A 293 -9.06 10.31 13.76
C VAL A 293 -8.11 9.17 13.47
N HIS A 294 -8.27 8.05 14.18
CA HIS A 294 -7.53 6.81 13.91
C HIS A 294 -8.09 6.07 12.69
N ARG A 295 -9.41 6.18 12.48
CA ARG A 295 -10.13 5.58 11.37
C ARG A 295 -10.87 6.66 10.59
N TYR A 296 -10.63 6.72 9.30
CA TYR A 296 -11.21 7.70 8.41
C TYR A 296 -11.97 7.00 7.30
N HIS A 297 -13.23 7.40 7.13
CA HIS A 297 -14.09 6.93 6.06
C HIS A 297 -14.43 8.10 5.16
N THR A 298 -14.20 7.97 3.86
CA THR A 298 -14.55 8.99 2.87
C THR A 298 -15.16 8.35 1.64
N ASN A 299 -15.99 9.14 0.96
CA ASN A 299 -16.51 8.79 -0.36
C ASN A 299 -15.79 9.66 -1.38
N VAL A 300 -15.16 9.04 -2.38
CA VAL A 300 -14.59 9.71 -3.54
C VAL A 300 -15.63 9.58 -4.66
N PRO A 301 -16.31 10.68 -5.05
CA PRO A 301 -17.29 10.67 -6.11
C PRO A 301 -16.69 10.21 -7.44
N ALA A 302 -17.47 9.45 -8.22
CA ALA A 302 -17.04 8.93 -9.52
C ALA A 302 -16.55 10.04 -10.48
N GLU A 303 -17.14 11.24 -10.43
CA GLU A 303 -16.74 12.35 -11.31
C GLU A 303 -15.29 12.80 -11.07
N LEU A 304 -14.78 12.65 -9.84
CA LEU A 304 -13.39 12.97 -9.51
C LEU A 304 -12.40 11.86 -9.91
N VAL A 305 -12.91 10.64 -10.15
CA VAL A 305 -12.13 9.47 -10.55
C VAL A 305 -12.00 9.40 -12.06
N ASP A 306 -13.08 9.67 -12.81
CA ASP A 306 -13.11 9.61 -14.28
C ASP A 306 -12.13 10.57 -14.97
N GLN A 307 -11.77 11.68 -14.33
CA GLN A 307 -10.95 12.72 -14.95
C GLN A 307 -9.42 12.49 -14.83
N PHE A 308 -8.95 11.49 -14.07
CA PHE A 308 -7.53 11.45 -13.69
C PHE A 308 -6.98 10.02 -13.48
N LEU A 309 -6.34 9.48 -14.52
CA LEU A 309 -5.48 8.30 -14.42
C LEU A 309 -4.28 8.57 -13.50
N GLY A 310 -3.84 7.57 -12.72
CA GLY A 310 -2.69 7.66 -11.82
C GLY A 310 -2.91 8.39 -10.48
N LYS A 311 -4.17 8.67 -10.07
CA LYS A 311 -4.44 9.39 -8.81
C LYS A 311 -4.05 8.61 -7.56
N LYS A 312 -3.47 9.36 -6.62
CA LYS A 312 -3.10 8.86 -5.29
C LYS A 312 -3.80 9.62 -4.19
N LEU A 313 -4.36 8.87 -3.25
CA LEU A 313 -4.80 9.36 -1.95
C LEU A 313 -3.63 9.33 -0.98
N TYR A 314 -3.18 10.50 -0.57
CA TYR A 314 -2.14 10.66 0.43
C TYR A 314 -2.76 10.89 1.80
N PHE A 315 -2.49 9.98 2.72
CA PHE A 315 -2.82 10.10 4.12
C PHE A 315 -1.60 10.63 4.85
N LYS A 316 -1.69 11.85 5.37
CA LYS A 316 -0.70 12.38 6.31
C LYS A 316 -1.05 11.86 7.69
N VAL A 317 -0.12 11.12 8.27
CA VAL A 317 -0.24 10.41 9.53
C VAL A 317 0.77 10.99 10.51
N VAL A 318 0.32 11.23 11.72
CA VAL A 318 1.12 11.82 12.79
C VAL A 318 0.91 11.05 14.09
N PRO A 319 1.87 11.08 15.02
CA PRO A 319 1.68 10.56 16.36
C PRO A 319 0.40 11.04 17.04
N ALA A 320 -0.37 10.11 17.61
CA ALA A 320 -1.47 10.42 18.50
C ALA A 320 -0.93 10.97 19.83
N VAL A 321 -1.52 12.05 20.32
CA VAL A 321 -0.99 12.80 21.48
C VAL A 321 -1.06 12.01 22.79
N GLN A 322 -1.95 11.01 22.89
CA GLN A 322 -2.32 10.40 24.17
C GLN A 322 -1.44 9.21 24.60
N SER A 323 -0.97 8.36 23.68
CA SER A 323 -0.27 7.12 24.05
C SER A 323 1.20 7.38 24.43
N LEU A 324 2.03 7.86 23.49
CA LEU A 324 3.48 7.94 23.73
C LEU A 324 3.95 9.18 24.48
N ARG A 325 3.20 10.29 24.48
CA ARG A 325 3.64 11.52 25.17
C ARG A 325 3.69 11.34 26.68
N ARG A 326 2.72 10.61 27.24
CA ARG A 326 2.68 10.31 28.68
C ARG A 326 3.90 9.48 29.06
N TRP A 327 4.14 8.40 28.33
CA TRP A 327 5.30 7.54 28.56
C TRP A 327 6.63 8.28 28.38
N ASN A 328 6.79 9.06 27.31
CA ASN A 328 8.03 9.82 27.08
C ASN A 328 8.31 10.86 28.17
N ALA A 329 7.29 11.60 28.61
CA ALA A 329 7.45 12.54 29.72
C ALA A 329 7.86 11.81 31.01
N TRP A 330 7.20 10.68 31.33
CA TRP A 330 7.55 9.87 32.49
C TRP A 330 8.96 9.29 32.43
N LEU A 331 9.40 8.82 31.25
CA LEU A 331 10.75 8.29 31.07
C LEU A 331 11.82 9.38 31.14
N SER A 332 11.54 10.57 30.60
CA SER A 332 12.44 11.72 30.75
C SER A 332 12.54 12.17 32.21
N ILE A 333 11.44 12.13 32.96
CA ILE A 333 11.45 12.38 34.42
C ILE A 333 12.25 11.30 35.13
N LEU A 334 12.04 10.02 34.80
CA LEU A 334 12.76 8.91 35.41
C LEU A 334 14.27 9.00 35.14
N PHE A 335 14.65 9.36 33.91
CA PHE A 335 16.03 9.66 33.54
C PHE A 335 16.59 10.81 34.38
N ALA A 336 15.87 11.93 34.49
CA ALA A 336 16.30 13.09 35.27
C ALA A 336 16.47 12.75 36.76
N LEU A 337 15.57 11.95 37.34
CA LEU A 337 15.65 11.49 38.73
C LEU A 337 16.84 10.56 38.93
N GLY A 338 17.00 9.53 38.09
CA GLY A 338 18.13 8.60 38.16
C GLY A 338 19.46 9.33 38.00
N TYR A 339 19.53 10.26 37.06
CA TYR A 339 20.71 11.08 36.81
C TYR A 339 21.04 12.02 37.97
N SER A 340 20.03 12.69 38.55
CA SER A 340 20.20 13.58 39.70
C SER A 340 20.68 12.81 40.94
N ALA A 341 20.16 11.59 41.15
CA ALA A 341 20.63 10.70 42.20
C ALA A 341 22.09 10.29 41.97
N GLY A 342 22.47 9.94 40.74
CA GLY A 342 23.87 9.65 40.38
C GLY A 342 24.82 10.83 40.65
N LEU A 343 24.39 12.05 40.28
CA LEU A 343 25.14 13.28 40.53
C LEU A 343 25.29 13.55 42.04
N PHE A 344 24.20 13.44 42.81
CA PHE A 344 24.23 13.61 44.25
C PHE A 344 25.22 12.64 44.91
N ILE A 345 25.20 11.38 44.50
CA ILE A 345 26.13 10.36 45.00
C ILE A 345 27.58 10.67 44.61
N GLN A 346 27.82 11.15 43.38
CA GLN A 346 29.14 11.61 42.97
C GLN A 346 29.67 12.75 43.86
N ILE A 347 28.82 13.73 44.20
CA ILE A 347 29.18 14.82 45.11
C ILE A 347 29.49 14.27 46.51
N CYS A 348 28.68 13.34 47.00
CA CYS A 348 28.89 12.72 48.31
C CYS A 348 30.22 11.96 48.39
N ALA A 349 30.54 11.19 47.36
CA ALA A 349 31.78 10.43 47.25
C ALA A 349 33.01 11.35 47.12
N THR A 350 32.94 12.42 46.33
CA THR A 350 34.08 13.34 46.14
C THR A 350 34.38 14.21 47.36
N LYS A 351 33.39 14.49 48.21
CA LYS A 351 33.54 15.35 49.40
C LYS A 351 33.78 14.59 50.71
N ASN A 352 33.98 13.26 50.66
CA ASN A 352 34.24 12.41 51.82
C ASN A 352 33.25 12.64 52.98
N PHE A 353 31.94 12.65 52.69
CA PHE A 353 30.89 12.86 53.71
C PHE A 353 30.71 11.68 54.71
N GLY A 354 31.70 10.80 54.87
CA GLY A 354 31.69 9.74 55.88
C GLY A 354 30.71 8.59 55.64
N LEU A 355 30.16 8.47 54.42
CA LEU A 355 29.36 7.32 54.01
C LEU A 355 30.28 6.24 53.45
N ASP A 356 30.06 4.99 53.85
CA ASP A 356 30.91 3.86 53.46
C ASP A 356 30.92 3.70 51.93
N ASP A 357 32.06 4.03 51.34
CA ASP A 357 32.25 4.42 49.94
C ASP A 357 31.78 3.33 48.97
N ALA A 358 31.91 2.07 49.37
CA ALA A 358 31.49 0.91 48.58
C ALA A 358 29.96 0.75 48.53
N SER A 359 29.27 0.85 49.67
CA SER A 359 27.82 0.63 49.78
C SER A 359 27.01 1.68 49.01
N LEU A 360 27.43 2.95 49.11
CA LEU A 360 26.81 4.07 48.41
C LEU A 360 26.95 3.94 46.89
N ARG A 361 28.13 3.48 46.42
CA ARG A 361 28.39 3.26 44.99
C ARG A 361 27.57 2.10 44.45
N SER A 362 27.49 0.97 45.17
CA SER A 362 26.64 -0.15 44.76
C SER A 362 25.17 0.27 44.64
N ALA A 363 24.66 1.05 45.60
CA ALA A 363 23.31 1.60 45.51
C ALA A 363 23.13 2.54 44.30
N ALA A 364 24.11 3.41 44.04
CA ALA A 364 24.10 4.32 42.88
C ALA A 364 24.05 3.58 41.55
N THR A 365 24.86 2.54 41.40
CA THR A 365 24.90 1.67 40.22
C THR A 365 23.53 1.06 39.97
N VAL A 366 22.87 0.52 41.00
CA VAL A 366 21.51 -0.05 40.87
C VAL A 366 20.49 1.02 40.48
N VAL A 367 20.54 2.19 41.12
CA VAL A 367 19.64 3.33 40.84
C VAL A 367 19.78 3.84 39.40
N LEU A 368 20.97 3.75 38.80
CA LEU A 368 21.21 4.12 37.40
C LEU A 368 20.87 3.00 36.41
N LEU A 369 21.19 1.74 36.75
CA LEU A 369 20.94 0.58 35.88
C LEU A 369 19.46 0.30 35.69
N LEU A 370 18.65 0.41 36.75
CA LEU A 370 17.23 0.06 36.67
C LEU A 370 16.47 0.94 35.65
N PRO A 371 16.59 2.29 35.67
CA PRO A 371 16.04 3.13 34.62
C PRO A 371 16.67 2.86 33.24
N ALA A 372 17.97 2.57 33.16
CA ALA A 372 18.63 2.27 31.89
C ALA A 372 18.04 1.02 31.21
N LEU A 373 17.80 -0.03 32.00
CA LEU A 373 17.15 -1.27 31.56
C LEU A 373 15.71 -1.01 31.13
N LEU A 374 14.94 -0.26 31.93
CA LEU A 374 13.55 0.06 31.61
C LEU A 374 13.43 0.87 30.31
N VAL A 375 14.25 1.91 30.17
CA VAL A 375 14.27 2.77 28.96
C VAL A 375 14.73 1.96 27.75
N SER A 376 15.74 1.09 27.90
CA SER A 376 16.21 0.21 26.83
C SER A 376 15.15 -0.82 26.40
N TRP A 377 14.42 -1.38 27.36
CA TRP A 377 13.32 -2.30 27.10
C TRP A 377 12.19 -1.60 26.34
N LEU A 378 11.77 -0.41 26.76
CA LEU A 378 10.73 0.38 26.09
C LEU A 378 11.16 0.89 24.71
N ALA A 379 12.47 1.03 24.45
CA ALA A 379 12.97 1.34 23.12
C ALA A 379 12.83 0.16 22.14
N ARG A 380 12.70 -1.08 22.65
CA ARG A 380 12.42 -2.27 21.86
C ARG A 380 10.91 -2.50 21.80
N SER A 381 10.33 -2.36 20.63
CA SER A 381 8.92 -2.64 20.45
C SER A 381 8.69 -3.40 19.15
N ASN A 382 7.99 -4.54 19.25
CA ASN A 382 7.39 -5.25 18.12
C ASN A 382 6.17 -4.46 17.64
N GLU A 383 6.40 -3.24 17.20
CA GLU A 383 5.38 -2.32 16.74
C GLU A 383 5.28 -2.36 15.22
N HIS A 384 4.10 -2.02 14.72
CA HIS A 384 3.86 -1.85 13.29
C HIS A 384 4.90 -0.88 12.67
N PRO A 385 5.40 -1.13 11.43
CA PRO A 385 6.46 -0.32 10.82
C PRO A 385 6.18 1.19 10.77
N PHE A 386 4.91 1.58 10.58
CA PHE A 386 4.51 2.99 10.61
C PHE A 386 4.69 3.63 11.99
N VAL A 387 4.36 2.92 13.07
CA VAL A 387 4.54 3.41 14.44
C VAL A 387 6.04 3.55 14.72
N ALA A 388 6.81 2.53 14.35
CA ALA A 388 8.28 2.57 14.47
C ALA A 388 8.91 3.73 13.70
N ALA A 389 8.44 4.02 12.48
CA ALA A 389 8.91 5.15 11.69
C ALA A 389 8.55 6.49 12.37
N ALA A 390 7.31 6.66 12.80
CA ALA A 390 6.80 7.89 13.41
C ALA A 390 7.54 8.24 14.71
N PHE A 391 7.93 7.23 15.48
CA PHE A 391 8.56 7.40 16.79
C PHE A 391 10.07 7.15 16.81
N SER A 392 10.69 6.95 15.64
CA SER A 392 12.12 6.66 15.49
C SER A 392 13.03 7.65 16.23
N GLN A 393 12.74 8.95 16.16
CA GLN A 393 13.51 10.00 16.83
C GLN A 393 13.36 9.95 18.35
N LEU A 394 12.17 9.65 18.87
CA LEU A 394 11.97 9.48 20.32
C LEU A 394 12.71 8.25 20.84
N ARG A 395 12.71 7.15 20.08
CA ARG A 395 13.48 5.95 20.43
C ARG A 395 14.98 6.21 20.43
N LEU A 396 15.48 7.05 19.53
CA LEU A 396 16.88 7.48 19.56
C LEU A 396 17.20 8.22 20.86
N VAL A 397 16.32 9.14 21.31
CA VAL A 397 16.49 9.81 22.62
C VAL A 397 16.56 8.80 23.75
N PHE A 398 15.63 7.84 23.81
CA PHE A 398 15.63 6.80 24.84
C PHE A 398 16.89 5.95 24.81
N LEU A 399 17.33 5.54 23.62
CA LEU A 399 18.56 4.76 23.47
C LEU A 399 19.79 5.54 23.96
N LEU A 400 19.88 6.83 23.62
CA LEU A 400 20.96 7.69 24.09
C LEU A 400 20.90 7.94 25.61
N GLN A 401 19.71 8.15 26.17
CA GLN A 401 19.52 8.29 27.62
C GLN A 401 19.91 7.00 28.37
N ALA A 402 19.47 5.84 27.89
CA ALA A 402 19.85 4.55 28.46
C ALA A 402 21.37 4.36 28.39
N LEU A 403 21.99 4.68 27.26
CA LEU A 403 23.44 4.60 27.06
C LEU A 403 24.19 5.51 28.04
N ILE A 404 23.74 6.75 28.25
CA ILE A 404 24.30 7.68 29.24
C ILE A 404 24.22 7.09 30.65
N LEU A 405 23.09 6.52 31.04
CA LEU A 405 22.93 5.89 32.34
C LEU A 405 23.84 4.65 32.50
N TYR A 406 23.97 3.81 31.46
CA TYR A 406 24.90 2.68 31.47
C TYR A 406 26.35 3.13 31.62
N PHE A 407 26.78 4.15 30.89
CA PHE A 407 28.13 4.70 31.03
C PHE A 407 28.36 5.32 32.41
N SER A 408 27.37 6.03 32.96
CA SER A 408 27.43 6.59 34.32
C SER A 408 27.53 5.49 35.38
N SER A 409 26.79 4.40 35.19
CA SER A 409 26.87 3.23 36.07
C SER A 409 28.22 2.53 35.94
N ALA A 410 28.74 2.37 34.73
CA ALA A 410 30.03 1.71 34.49
C ALA A 410 31.19 2.51 35.09
N THR A 411 31.20 3.84 34.98
CA THR A 411 32.25 4.67 35.59
C THR A 411 32.26 4.51 37.11
N LEU A 412 31.10 4.47 37.77
CA LEU A 412 30.97 4.22 39.21
C LEU A 412 31.57 2.87 39.64
N VAL A 413 31.41 1.83 38.81
CA VAL A 413 31.93 0.48 39.10
C VAL A 413 33.42 0.34 38.82
N LEU A 414 33.94 0.98 37.76
CA LEU A 414 35.30 0.76 37.26
C LEU A 414 36.41 1.47 38.06
N HIS A 415 36.07 2.23 39.11
CA HIS A 415 37.05 2.88 39.99
C HIS A 415 38.11 3.70 39.21
N VAL A 416 37.68 4.43 38.19
CA VAL A 416 38.59 5.29 37.41
C VAL A 416 39.10 6.39 38.34
N GLY A 417 40.40 6.42 38.63
CA GLY A 417 41.01 7.40 39.52
C GLY A 417 41.45 8.69 38.83
N GLY A 418 41.67 9.74 39.61
CA GLY A 418 42.34 10.96 39.17
C GLY A 418 41.58 11.80 38.15
N TRP A 419 42.30 12.42 37.21
CA TRP A 419 41.73 13.34 36.22
C TRP A 419 40.77 12.66 35.23
N LEU A 420 40.96 11.36 34.97
CA LEU A 420 40.11 10.57 34.08
C LEU A 420 38.68 10.45 34.63
N TRP A 421 38.51 10.30 35.94
CA TRP A 421 37.19 10.34 36.59
C TRP A 421 36.43 11.60 36.22
N THR A 422 37.08 12.74 36.47
CA THR A 422 36.50 14.06 36.25
C THR A 422 36.18 14.29 34.78
N LEU A 423 37.09 13.91 33.88
CA LEU A 423 36.86 14.02 32.43
C LEU A 423 35.70 13.15 31.95
N SER A 424 35.61 11.89 32.41
CA SER A 424 34.50 11.00 32.06
C SER A 424 33.15 11.58 32.50
N TRP A 425 33.08 12.12 33.71
CA TRP A 425 31.86 12.77 34.19
C TRP A 425 31.53 14.03 33.41
N TYR A 426 32.49 14.89 33.09
CA TYR A 426 32.25 16.04 32.20
C TYR A 426 31.71 15.62 30.84
N ALA A 427 32.27 14.57 30.23
CA ALA A 427 31.77 14.04 28.97
C ALA A 427 30.32 13.53 29.09
N ILE A 428 30.01 12.80 30.17
CA ILE A 428 28.66 12.32 30.48
C ILE A 428 27.70 13.51 30.70
N TYR A 429 28.12 14.56 31.42
CA TYR A 429 27.33 15.79 31.64
C TYR A 429 27.00 16.50 30.33
N CYS A 430 28.00 16.68 29.47
CA CYS A 430 27.80 17.27 28.15
C CYS A 430 26.84 16.43 27.31
N ALA A 431 27.02 15.10 27.27
CA ALA A 431 26.13 14.21 26.53
C ALA A 431 24.69 14.25 27.07
N ALA A 432 24.51 14.20 28.40
CA ALA A 432 23.20 14.29 29.04
C ALA A 432 22.50 15.62 28.76
N ALA A 433 23.24 16.74 28.80
CA ALA A 433 22.70 18.06 28.47
C ALA A 433 22.25 18.12 27.01
N VAL A 434 23.08 17.67 26.07
CA VAL A 434 22.76 17.65 24.63
C VAL A 434 21.51 16.80 24.35
N VAL A 435 21.44 15.59 24.91
CA VAL A 435 20.29 14.69 24.72
C VAL A 435 19.02 15.26 25.36
N SER A 436 19.13 15.89 26.53
CA SER A 436 17.99 16.53 27.20
C SER A 436 17.48 17.75 26.45
N ILE A 437 18.37 18.59 25.91
CA ILE A 437 18.01 19.72 25.05
C ILE A 437 17.31 19.20 23.79
N TYR A 438 17.85 18.16 23.16
CA TYR A 438 17.24 17.55 21.98
C TYR A 438 15.85 16.98 22.29
N ALA A 439 15.69 16.27 23.41
CA ALA A 439 14.39 15.78 23.88
C ALA A 439 13.40 16.93 24.14
N ALA A 440 13.86 18.03 24.76
CA ALA A 440 13.04 19.21 25.02
C ALA A 440 12.59 19.91 23.73
N ILE A 441 13.50 20.05 22.74
CA ILE A 441 13.17 20.56 21.41
C ILE A 441 12.11 19.66 20.75
N LEU A 442 12.28 18.35 20.83
CA LEU A 442 11.31 17.40 20.27
C LEU A 442 9.92 17.58 20.91
N HIS A 443 9.87 17.67 22.23
CA HIS A 443 8.62 17.93 22.96
C HIS A 443 8.00 19.29 22.63
N TRP A 444 8.81 20.34 22.48
CA TRP A 444 8.35 21.66 22.09
C TRP A 444 7.70 21.63 20.70
N VAL A 445 8.36 21.04 19.70
CA VAL A 445 7.85 21.01 18.31
C VAL A 445 6.45 20.40 18.27
N VAL A 446 6.25 19.27 18.96
CA VAL A 446 4.94 18.60 19.08
C VAL A 446 3.90 19.49 19.76
N LEU A 447 4.30 20.22 20.81
CA LEU A 447 3.42 21.17 21.50
C LEU A 447 2.97 22.33 20.61
N LYS A 448 3.91 22.90 19.84
CA LYS A 448 3.64 24.02 18.93
C LYS A 448 2.67 23.60 17.82
N GLU A 449 2.84 22.38 17.30
CA GLU A 449 1.95 21.83 16.28
C GLU A 449 0.53 21.59 16.82
N LYS A 450 0.40 21.18 18.09
CA LYS A 450 -0.92 21.10 18.74
C LYS A 450 -1.60 22.47 18.82
N GLN A 451 -0.85 23.50 19.24
CA GLN A 451 -1.40 24.86 19.38
C GLN A 451 -1.88 25.44 18.05
N SER A 452 -1.12 25.25 16.96
CA SER A 452 -1.54 25.71 15.62
C SER A 452 -2.81 24.97 15.16
N ARG A 453 -2.92 23.67 15.44
CA ARG A 453 -4.11 22.86 15.12
C ARG A 453 -5.35 23.31 15.88
N THR A 454 -5.24 23.56 17.19
CA THR A 454 -6.39 24.04 17.98
C THR A 454 -6.88 25.41 17.51
N LYS A 455 -5.97 26.32 17.14
CA LYS A 455 -6.37 27.65 16.63
C LYS A 455 -7.18 27.57 15.33
N HIS A 456 -6.84 26.65 14.44
CA HIS A 456 -7.59 26.47 13.18
C HIS A 456 -8.98 25.87 13.35
N TYR A 457 -9.19 25.06 14.40
CA TYR A 457 -10.51 24.49 14.68
C TYR A 457 -11.47 25.58 15.19
N PHE A 458 -10.99 26.43 16.11
CA PHE A 458 -11.80 27.54 16.65
C PHE A 458 -12.06 28.69 15.68
N SER A 459 -11.28 28.82 14.58
CA SER A 459 -11.54 29.86 13.58
C SER A 459 -12.55 29.45 12.51
N ARG A 460 -13.04 28.20 12.53
CA ARG A 460 -14.04 27.66 11.56
C ARG A 460 -15.39 27.38 12.18
N CYS A 461 -15.49 27.38 13.52
CA CYS A 461 -16.74 27.45 14.26
C CYS A 461 -17.04 28.93 14.52
#